data_AF-A0A2G4F8C3-F1
#
_entry.id   AF-A0A2G4F8C3-F1
#
_cell.length_a   1.000
_cell.length_b   1.000
_cell.length_c   1.000
_cell.angle_alpha   90.00
_cell.angle_beta   90.00
_cell.angle_gamma   90.00
#
_symmetry.space_group_name_H-M   'P 1'
#
loop_
_entity.id
_entity.type
_entity.pdbx_description
1 polymer ?
#
loop_
_entity_poly.entity_id
_entity_poly.type
_entity_poly.pdbx_seq_one_letter_code
_entity_poly.pdbx_strand_id
1 'polypeptide(L)' 'MKSMMLFLLGVRMLFLVLACFGCIFAIVSGLRTGVEWYWPAGGVLGLGLCGFLIGQVWASLKATWQQK' A
#
# COMPACT_ATOMS: atom_id res chain seq x y z
N MET A 1 -4.92 -24.76 6.55
CA MET A 1 -4.63 -23.95 5.34
C MET A 1 -5.24 -22.55 5.37
N LYS A 2 -6.52 -22.35 5.76
CA LYS A 2 -7.16 -21.01 5.84
C LYS A 2 -6.42 -19.97 6.72
N SER A 3 -5.93 -20.34 7.91
CA SER A 3 -5.15 -19.41 8.76
C SER A 3 -3.81 -19.00 8.17
N MET A 4 -3.18 -19.86 7.35
CA MET A 4 -1.88 -19.55 6.73
C MET A 4 -2.03 -18.49 5.63
N MET A 5 -3.10 -18.54 4.84
CA MET A 5 -3.42 -17.50 3.86
C MET A 5 -3.82 -16.18 4.53
N LEU A 6 -4.61 -16.22 5.61
CA LEU A 6 -4.98 -15.03 6.38
C LEU A 6 -3.76 -14.33 7.02
N PHE A 7 -2.80 -15.11 7.52
CA PHE A 7 -1.55 -14.56 8.09
C PHE A 7 -0.70 -13.85 7.04
N LEU A 8 -0.49 -14.48 5.88
CA LEU A 8 0.18 -13.87 4.73
C LEU A 8 -0.53 -12.60 4.25
N LEU A 9 -1.87 -12.59 4.26
CA LEU A 9 -2.67 -11.42 3.90
C LEU A 9 -2.49 -10.26 4.90
N GLY A 10 -2.47 -10.58 6.20
CA GLY A 10 -2.24 -9.60 7.27
C GLY A 10 -0.84 -8.99 7.19
N VAL A 11 0.19 -9.82 7.00
CA VAL A 11 1.57 -9.34 6.77
C VAL A 11 1.64 -8.44 5.54
N ARG A 12 0.98 -8.83 4.44
CA ARG A 12 0.93 -8.02 3.21
C ARG A 12 0.26 -6.66 3.44
N MET A 13 -0.81 -6.59 4.23
CA MET A 13 -1.43 -5.32 4.64
C MET A 13 -0.47 -4.46 5.47
N LEU A 14 0.29 -5.06 6.38
CA LEU A 14 1.28 -4.35 7.19
C LEU A 14 2.37 -3.72 6.30
N PHE A 15 2.89 -4.48 5.33
CA PHE A 15 3.85 -3.97 4.35
C PHE A 15 3.27 -2.84 3.48
N LEU A 16 2.00 -2.96 3.06
CA LEU A 16 1.30 -1.91 2.29
C LEU A 16 1.13 -0.61 3.10
N VAL A 17 0.81 -0.71 4.39
CA VAL A 17 0.69 0.45 5.27
C VAL A 17 2.05 1.13 5.45
N LEU A 18 3.11 0.36 5.70
CA LEU A 18 4.49 0.87 5.77
C LEU A 18 4.92 1.56 4.46
N ALA A 19 4.58 0.97 3.31
CA ALA A 19 4.85 1.56 2.00
C ALA A 19 4.09 2.89 1.80
N CYS A 20 2.82 2.97 2.20
CA CYS A 20 2.06 4.22 2.18
C CYS A 20 2.73 5.32 3.02
N PHE A 21 3.22 5.01 4.23
CA PHE A 21 3.96 5.96 5.05
C PHE A 21 5.23 6.45 4.35
N GLY A 22 5.98 5.55 3.71
CA GLY A 22 7.16 5.89 2.92
C GLY A 22 6.83 6.80 1.72
N CYS A 23 5.74 6.54 1.02
CA CYS A 23 5.27 7.37 -0.09
C CYS A 23 4.85 8.77 0.37
N ILE A 24 4.11 8.88 1.48
CA ILE A 24 3.75 10.19 2.08
C ILE A 24 5.02 10.94 2.48
N PHE A 25 5.98 10.26 3.11
CA PHE A 25 7.26 10.86 3.47
C PHE A 25 8.04 11.34 2.24
N ALA A 26 8.03 10.59 1.14
CA ALA A 26 8.65 11.00 -0.12
C ALA A 26 8.00 12.27 -0.72
N ILE A 27 6.68 12.41 -0.62
CA ILE A 27 5.95 13.61 -1.05
C ILE A 27 6.30 14.80 -0.16
N VAL A 28 6.26 14.62 1.17
CA VAL A 28 6.54 15.68 2.15
C VAL A 28 8.00 16.14 2.08
N SER A 29 8.93 15.20 1.90
CA SER A 29 10.36 15.52 1.72
C SER A 29 10.62 16.19 0.37
N GLY A 30 9.89 15.81 -0.69
CA GLY A 30 9.95 16.43 -2.01
C GLY A 30 9.45 17.88 -2.08
N LEU A 31 8.72 18.35 -1.05
CA LEU A 31 8.35 19.76 -0.91
C LEU A 31 9.51 20.65 -0.42
N ARG A 32 10.64 20.07 0.00
CA ARG A 32 11.86 20.82 0.35
C ARG A 32 12.63 21.21 -0.91
N THR A 33 13.15 22.44 -0.93
CA THR A 33 14.04 22.94 -1.99
C THR A 33 15.28 22.06 -2.12
N GLY A 34 15.57 21.60 -3.34
CA GLY A 34 16.72 20.76 -3.66
C GLY A 34 16.42 19.29 -3.93
N VAL A 35 15.15 18.87 -3.86
CA VAL A 35 14.73 17.52 -4.24
C VAL A 35 14.23 17.51 -5.68
N GLU A 36 14.72 16.55 -6.48
CA GLU A 36 14.34 16.40 -7.88
C GLU A 36 12.82 16.17 -8.03
N TRP A 37 12.21 16.78 -9.04
CA TRP A 37 10.75 16.75 -9.27
C TRP A 37 10.17 15.34 -9.43
N TYR A 38 10.97 14.36 -9.86
CA TYR A 38 10.54 12.97 -10.00
C TYR A 38 10.33 12.29 -8.64
N TRP A 39 10.92 12.81 -7.57
CA TRP A 39 10.83 12.23 -6.22
C TRP A 39 9.41 12.32 -5.64
N PRO A 40 8.79 13.52 -5.53
CA PRO A 40 7.40 13.61 -5.10
C PRO A 40 6.44 12.94 -6.11
N ALA A 41 6.74 12.98 -7.42
CA ALA A 41 5.94 12.30 -8.44
C ALA A 41 5.94 10.77 -8.25
N GLY A 42 7.10 10.17 -7.93
CA GLY A 42 7.22 8.76 -7.57
C GLY A 42 6.48 8.41 -6.28
N GLY A 43 6.49 9.32 -5.30
CA GLY A 43 5.69 9.20 -4.08
C GLY A 43 4.18 9.14 -4.36
N VAL A 44 3.66 10.02 -5.23
CA VAL A 44 2.25 10.03 -5.63
C VAL A 44 1.86 8.76 -6.40
N LEU A 45 2.68 8.33 -7.36
CA LEU A 45 2.44 7.10 -8.11
C LEU A 45 2.46 5.86 -7.21
N GLY A 46 3.43 5.78 -6.28
CA GLY A 46 3.52 4.71 -5.29
C GLY A 46 2.30 4.65 -4.37
N LEU A 47 1.79 5.81 -3.95
CA LEU A 47 0.55 5.92 -3.16
C LEU A 47 -0.67 5.38 -3.92
N GLY A 48 -0.80 5.71 -5.21
CA GLY A 48 -1.87 5.20 -6.07
C GLY A 48 -1.82 3.68 -6.22
N LEU A 49 -0.62 3.12 -6.43
CA LEU A 49 -0.39 1.67 -6.52
C LEU A 49 -0.68 0.96 -5.19
N CYS A 50 -0.29 1.55 -4.06
CA CYS A 50 -0.60 1.00 -2.74
C CYS A 50 -2.11 0.97 -2.49
N GLY A 51 -2.83 2.06 -2.83
CA GLY A 51 -4.30 2.10 -2.73
C GLY A 51 -4.98 1.02 -3.58
N PHE A 52 -4.51 0.82 -4.81
CA PHE A 52 -5.03 -0.23 -5.69
C PHE A 52 -4.83 -1.64 -5.11
N LEU A 53 -3.63 -1.94 -4.59
CA LEU A 53 -3.31 -3.23 -3.98
C LEU A 53 -4.12 -3.48 -2.71
N ILE A 54 -4.36 -2.46 -1.87
CA ILE A 54 -5.25 -2.56 -0.70
C ILE A 54 -6.67 -2.91 -1.14
N GLY A 55 -7.17 -2.27 -2.21
CA GLY A 55 -8.47 -2.58 -2.80
C GLY A 55 -8.60 -4.04 -3.26
N GLN A 56 -7.55 -4.60 -3.89
CA GLN A 56 -7.52 -6.01 -4.26
C GLN A 56 -7.51 -6.96 -3.05
N VAL A 57 -6.78 -6.60 -2.00
CA VAL A 57 -6.79 -7.37 -0.74
C VAL A 57 -8.18 -7.35 -0.10
N TRP A 58 -8.86 -6.21 -0.11
CA TRP A 58 -10.24 -6.08 0.34
C TRP A 58 -11.23 -6.93 -0.47
N ALA A 59 -11.10 -6.94 -1.79
CA ALA A 59 -11.91 -7.81 -2.66
C ALA A 59 -11.67 -9.29 -2.35
N SER A 60 -10.42 -9.69 -2.12
CA SER A 60 -10.04 -11.06 -1.76
C SER A 60 -10.60 -11.46 -0.38
N LEU A 61 -10.57 -10.54 0.59
CA LEU A 61 -11.20 -10.72 1.90
C LEU A 61 -12.71 -10.90 1.78
N LYS A 62 -13.39 -10.03 1.00
CA LYS A 62 -14.83 -10.11 0.78
C LYS A 62 -15.24 -11.43 0.13
N ALA A 63 -14.49 -11.89 -0.89
CA ALA A 63 -14.71 -13.18 -1.53
C ALA A 63 -14.56 -14.34 -0.53
N THR A 64 -13.59 -14.25 0.38
CA THR A 64 -13.39 -15.27 1.43
C THR A 64 -14.53 -15.29 2.45
N TRP A 65 -15.15 -14.13 2.74
CA TRP A 65 -16.27 -14.01 3.66
C TRP A 65 -17.62 -14.45 3.08
N GLN A 66 -17.82 -14.34 1.77
CA GLN A 66 -19.03 -14.82 1.07
C GLN A 66 -19.03 -16.34 0.83
N GLN A 67 -17.89 -17.01 1.08
CA GLN A 67 -17.73 -18.46 0.98
C GLN A 67 -18.04 -19.19 2.31
N LYS A 68 -18.75 -18.53 3.23
CA LYS A 68 -19.22 -19.09 4.51
C LYS A 68 -20.73 -19.22 4.49
#